data_AF-A0A8S4RFL0-F1
#
_entry.id   AF-A0A8S4RFL0-F1
#
_cell.length_a   1.000
_cell.length_b   1.000
_cell.length_c   1.000
_cell.angle_alpha   90.00
_cell.angle_beta   90.00
_cell.angle_gamma   90.00
#
_symmetry.space_group_name_H-M   'P 1'
#
loop_
_entity.id
_entity.type
_entity.pdbx_description
1 polymer ?
#
loop_
_entity_poly.entity_id
_entity_poly.type
_entity_poly.pdbx_seq_one_letter_code
_entity_poly.pdbx_strand_id
1 'polypeptide(L)'
;MGLIRKLRVTKRAMESAMLGVSLRDQIRNKKIRRRTRVTDIAQRVAKLKWKWVGHIAWTTDERWGFKVLYRTGKRSVGRNPNEMDS
;
A
#
# COMPACT_ATOMS: atom_id res chain seq x y z
N MET A 1 -11.37 -6.39 5.15
CA MET A 1 -10.51 -6.90 6.26
C MET A 1 -9.94 -8.32 6.05
N GLY A 2 -10.46 -9.16 5.13
CA GLY A 2 -10.07 -10.58 5.02
C GLY A 2 -8.63 -10.85 4.52
N LEU A 3 -8.09 -10.03 3.62
CA LEU A 3 -6.77 -10.27 3.01
C LEU A 3 -5.61 -10.17 4.01
N ILE A 4 -5.67 -9.19 4.92
CA ILE A 4 -4.67 -8.98 5.96
C ILE A 4 -4.63 -10.18 6.93
N ARG A 5 -5.78 -10.78 7.24
CA ARG A 5 -5.86 -11.99 8.06
C ARG A 5 -5.16 -13.17 7.35
N LYS A 6 -5.42 -13.39 6.06
CA LYS A 6 -4.76 -14.43 5.28
C LYS A 6 -3.24 -14.25 5.26
N LEU A 7 -2.76 -13.04 4.97
CA LEU A 7 -1.33 -12.71 5.00
C LEU A 7 -0.69 -12.95 6.37
N ARG A 8 -1.38 -12.62 7.47
CA ARG A 8 -0.90 -12.90 8.83
C ARG A 8 -0.77 -14.39 9.10
N VAL A 9 -1.69 -15.23 8.59
CA VAL A 9 -1.63 -16.68 8.73
C VAL A 9 -0.47 -17.26 7.93
N THR A 10 -0.34 -16.86 6.65
CA THR A 10 0.76 -17.32 5.77
C THR A 10 2.13 -16.97 6.36
N LYS A 11 2.31 -15.73 6.82
CA LYS A 11 3.55 -15.31 7.50
C LYS A 11 3.86 -16.18 8.70
N ARG A 12 2.86 -16.46 9.53
CA ARG A 12 3.06 -17.27 10.75
C ARG A 12 3.49 -18.69 10.40
N ALA A 13 2.90 -19.30 9.37
CA ALA A 13 3.31 -20.61 8.89
C ALA A 13 4.78 -20.60 8.42
N MET A 14 5.19 -19.56 7.68
CA MET A 14 6.59 -19.37 7.28
C MET A 14 7.53 -19.17 8.47
N GLU A 15 7.17 -18.33 9.45
CA GLU A 15 7.96 -18.10 10.67
C GLU A 15 8.14 -19.39 11.48
N SER A 16 7.11 -20.22 11.57
CA SER A 16 7.17 -21.53 12.22
C SER A 16 8.09 -22.49 11.46
N ALA A 17 8.00 -22.55 10.13
CA ALA A 17 8.88 -23.39 9.31
C ALA A 17 10.36 -22.95 9.42
N MET A 18 10.65 -21.65 9.37
CA MET A 18 12.01 -21.11 9.51
C MET A 18 12.66 -21.45 10.85
N LEU A 19 11.85 -21.55 11.91
CA LEU A 19 12.31 -21.86 13.26
C LEU A 19 12.20 -23.36 13.61
N GLY A 20 11.75 -24.20 12.67
CA GLY A 20 11.53 -25.64 12.89
C GLY A 20 10.47 -25.96 13.96
N VAL A 21 9.51 -25.05 14.19
CA VAL A 21 8.52 -25.17 15.26
C VAL A 21 7.22 -25.76 14.73
N SER A 22 6.72 -26.79 15.39
CA SER A 22 5.44 -27.41 15.09
C SER A 22 4.32 -26.81 15.94
N LEU A 23 3.06 -27.13 15.60
CA LEU A 23 1.90 -26.79 16.44
C LEU A 23 1.95 -27.49 17.81
N ARG A 24 2.67 -28.61 17.93
CA ARG A 24 2.78 -29.41 19.16
C ARG A 24 3.62 -28.71 20.22
N ASP A 25 4.57 -27.89 19.81
CA ASP A 25 5.44 -27.15 20.73
C ASP A 25 4.70 -26.03 21.50
N GLN A 26 3.44 -25.73 21.11
CA GLN A 26 2.56 -24.72 21.71
C GLN A 26 3.26 -23.37 21.98
N ILE A 27 4.24 -23.00 21.16
CA ILE A 27 5.04 -21.80 21.40
C ILE A 27 4.16 -20.56 21.20
N ARG A 28 4.14 -19.72 22.24
CA ARG A 28 3.37 -18.48 22.22
C ARG A 28 3.84 -17.56 21.10
N ASN A 29 2.90 -17.00 20.34
CA ASN A 29 3.18 -16.10 19.20
C ASN A 29 4.10 -14.93 19.53
N LYS A 30 4.05 -14.40 20.76
CA LYS A 30 4.94 -13.34 21.22
C LYS A 30 6.41 -13.77 21.20
N LYS A 31 6.71 -15.04 21.53
CA LYS A 31 8.07 -15.61 21.56
C LYS A 31 8.61 -15.81 20.14
N ILE A 32 7.77 -16.29 19.22
CA ILE A 32 8.10 -16.41 17.79
C ILE A 32 8.43 -15.02 17.22
N ARG A 33 7.55 -14.04 17.41
CA ARG A 33 7.76 -12.64 16.96
C ARG A 33 9.03 -12.00 17.52
N ARG A 34 9.38 -12.29 18.78
CA ARG A 34 10.61 -11.77 19.41
C ARG A 34 11.87 -12.36 18.79
N ARG A 35 11.85 -13.64 18.40
CA ARG A 35 12.98 -14.34 17.79
C ARG A 35 13.23 -13.89 16.34
N THR A 36 12.17 -13.78 15.55
CA THR A 36 12.29 -13.46 14.12
C THR A 36 12.32 -11.95 13.82
N ARG A 37 11.93 -11.09 14.79
CA ARG A 37 11.83 -9.62 14.62
C ARG A 37 11.07 -9.19 13.36
N VAL A 38 10.20 -10.04 12.79
CA VAL A 38 9.58 -9.75 11.50
C VAL A 38 8.57 -8.62 11.66
N THR A 39 8.79 -7.52 10.94
CA THR A 39 7.94 -6.33 10.89
C THR A 39 6.47 -6.70 10.64
N ASP A 40 5.53 -6.03 11.31
CA ASP A 40 4.11 -6.30 11.11
C ASP A 40 3.72 -6.13 9.62
N ILE A 41 3.11 -7.17 9.04
CA ILE A 41 2.80 -7.17 7.60
C ILE A 41 1.74 -6.14 7.26
N ALA A 42 0.79 -5.86 8.16
CA ALA A 42 -0.22 -4.86 7.87
C ALA A 42 0.44 -3.48 7.75
N GLN A 43 1.39 -3.17 8.65
CA GLN A 43 2.18 -1.94 8.58
C GLN A 43 3.04 -1.89 7.29
N ARG A 44 3.68 -3.00 6.91
CA ARG A 44 4.50 -3.05 5.69
C ARG A 44 3.65 -2.86 4.42
N VAL A 45 2.50 -3.52 4.34
CA VAL A 45 1.55 -3.38 3.22
C VAL A 45 1.03 -1.95 3.15
N ALA A 46 0.67 -1.35 4.28
CA ALA A 46 0.25 0.05 4.33
C ALA A 46 1.36 0.99 3.84
N LYS A 47 2.61 0.81 4.32
CA LYS A 47 3.75 1.63 3.89
C LYS A 47 4.04 1.49 2.40
N LEU A 48 4.00 0.27 1.86
CA LEU A 48 4.19 0.03 0.44
C LEU A 48 3.07 0.65 -0.39
N LYS A 49 1.81 0.54 0.06
CA LYS A 49 0.67 1.19 -0.58
C LYS A 49 0.85 2.70 -0.60
N TRP A 50 1.22 3.31 0.52
CA TRP A 50 1.48 4.76 0.60
C TRP A 50 2.66 5.19 -0.26
N LYS A 51 3.75 4.42 -0.29
CA LYS A 51 4.89 4.69 -1.19
C LYS A 51 4.48 4.61 -2.66
N TRP A 52 3.66 3.64 -3.02
CA TRP A 52 3.13 3.52 -4.38
C TRP A 52 2.22 4.70 -4.73
N VAL A 53 1.30 5.09 -3.84
CA VAL A 53 0.45 6.27 -4.05
C VAL A 53 1.30 7.54 -4.21
N GLY A 54 2.33 7.72 -3.37
CA GLY A 54 3.25 8.85 -3.49
C GLY A 54 4.05 8.83 -4.80
N HIS A 55 4.50 7.65 -5.24
CA HIS A 55 5.18 7.50 -6.52
C HIS A 55 4.25 7.86 -7.69
N ILE A 56 3.03 7.32 -7.73
CA ILE A 56 2.04 7.60 -8.77
C ILE A 56 1.59 9.07 -8.75
N ALA A 57 1.51 9.71 -7.58
CA ALA A 57 1.14 11.12 -7.47
C ALA A 57 2.23 12.08 -8.03
N TRP A 58 3.48 11.62 -8.12
CA TRP A 58 4.61 12.41 -8.66
C TRP A 58 5.02 12.00 -10.07
N THR A 59 4.74 10.77 -10.48
CA THR A 59 4.81 10.41 -11.89
C THR A 59 3.70 11.17 -12.59
N THR A 60 4.06 12.27 -13.24
CA THR A 60 3.32 13.04 -14.24
C THR A 60 3.01 12.16 -15.47
N ASP A 61 2.42 10.99 -15.26
CA ASP A 61 1.72 10.28 -16.32
C ASP A 61 0.38 11.01 -16.45
N GLU A 62 0.38 12.01 -17.33
CA GLU A 62 -0.71 12.94 -17.61
C GLU A 62 -2.04 12.23 -17.92
N ARG A 63 -2.00 10.91 -18.16
CA ARG A 63 -3.17 10.04 -18.34
C ARG A 63 -3.99 9.80 -17.08
N TRP A 64 -3.37 9.68 -15.89
CA TRP A 64 -4.09 9.38 -14.64
C TRP A 64 -4.25 10.60 -13.75
N GLY A 65 -3.22 11.43 -13.63
CA GLY A 65 -3.28 12.68 -12.84
C GLY A 65 -4.38 13.61 -13.33
N PHE A 66 -4.51 13.78 -14.65
CA PHE A 66 -5.54 14.61 -15.28
C PHE A 66 -6.94 14.04 -15.05
N LYS A 67 -7.14 12.72 -15.16
CA LYS A 67 -8.48 12.09 -15.01
C LYS A 67 -9.00 12.07 -13.58
N VAL A 68 -8.11 11.98 -12.59
CA VAL A 68 -8.48 12.04 -11.17
C VAL A 68 -8.70 13.48 -10.72
N LEU A 69 -7.90 14.44 -11.21
CA LEU A 69 -8.03 15.85 -10.85
C LEU A 69 -9.23 16.54 -11.53
N TYR A 70 -9.55 16.21 -12.79
CA TYR A 70 -10.68 16.82 -13.54
C TYR A 70 -12.07 16.35 -13.08
N ARG A 71 -12.19 15.31 -12.25
CA ARG A 71 -13.49 14.88 -11.71
C ARG A 71 -13.93 15.66 -10.46
N THR A 72 -13.07 16.53 -9.91
CA THR A 72 -13.33 17.20 -8.62
C THR A 72 -13.50 18.72 -8.75
N GLY A 73 -13.47 19.29 -9.95
CA GLY A 73 -13.71 20.72 -10.10
C GLY A 73 -13.95 21.14 -11.53
N LYS A 74 -15.21 21.36 -11.89
CA LYS A 74 -15.54 22.28 -12.98
C LYS A 74 -15.14 23.69 -12.51
N ARG A 75 -13.90 24.09 -12.74
CA ARG A 75 -13.55 25.52 -12.71
C ARG A 75 -14.01 26.12 -14.02
N SER A 76 -14.78 27.20 -13.93
CA SER A 76 -15.13 28.07 -15.06
C SER A 76 -13.83 28.55 -15.70
N VAL A 77 -13.58 28.12 -16.93
CA VAL A 77 -12.46 28.62 -17.73
C VAL A 77 -12.77 30.09 -18.04
N GLY A 78 -12.01 31.00 -17.46
CA GLY A 78 -12.00 32.40 -17.89
C GLY A 78 -11.33 32.53 -19.28
N ARG A 79 -11.72 33.59 -20.00
CA ARG A 79 -11.32 34.05 -21.34
C ARG A 79 -10.29 33.20 -22.13
N ASN A 80 -10.74 32.73 -23.29
CA ASN A 80 -9.95 32.04 -24.31
C ASN A 80 -8.80 32.94 -24.82
N PRO A 81 -7.53 32.47 -24.93
CA PRO A 81 -6.42 33.28 -25.42
C PRO A 81 -6.41 33.50 -26.95
N ASN A 82 -7.34 32.94 -27.70
CA ASN A 82 -7.30 32.96 -29.17
C ASN A 82 -8.01 34.17 -29.82
N GLU A 83 -8.16 35.30 -29.11
CA GLU A 83 -8.78 36.54 -29.63
C GLU A 83 -7.78 37.71 -29.63
N MET A 84 -6.53 37.42 -29.99
CA MET A 84 -5.50 38.40 -30.31
C MET A 84 -4.74 37.86 -31.52
N ASP A 85 -5.34 37.96 -32.70
CA ASP A 85 -4.68 38.06 -34.01
C ASP A 85 -5.75 37.86 -35.11
N SER A 86 -6.41 38.97 -35.48
CA SER A 86 -7.16 39.15 -36.72
C SER A 86 -7.12 40.62 -37.10
#